data_AF-A0A846DQJ7-F1
#
_entry.id   AF-A0A846DQJ7-F1
#
_cell.length_a   1.000
_cell.length_b   1.000
_cell.length_c   1.000
_cell.angle_alpha   90.00
_cell.angle_beta   90.00
_cell.angle_gamma   90.00
#
_symmetry.space_group_name_H-M   'P 1'
#
loop_
_entity.id
_entity.type
_entity.pdbx_description
1 polymer ?
#
loop_
_entity_poly.entity_id
_entity_poly.type
_entity_poly.pdbx_seq_one_letter_code
_entity_poly.pdbx_strand_id
1 'polypeptide(L)'
;GSASGKRNRFWLTSGVVCLFLATTVVVGTTAFSAHTQDKASQEAKAKLTKVANLLKRGAYQECQEEAQELREDSPLFEDIQKLGYDCQQLSFAQQLASDGQFKDAIKALMRINFDSIAASDAWHKIAQWSNVSLGEPTKEVINRLGKPTGMERNPSDWTKIWQSLGVDVDPSRWITRKQIYELVPGEITLEILLDCPVLGKGEVHQTDFILAQSVDLSLMEAKLSWILGGNISESIKHGIEQVYHHQANRYGFNTTQFNGVIERDDSNQIRLAIREREIDN
;
A
#
# COMPACT_ATOMS: atom_id res chain seq x y z
N GLY A 1 -21.40 -68.55 44.66
CA GLY A 1 -20.12 -68.73 45.38
C GLY A 1 -19.46 -67.37 45.48
N SER A 2 -19.22 -66.83 46.67
CA SER A 2 -18.09 -67.16 47.59
C SER A 2 -16.76 -66.64 46.99
N ALA A 3 -15.90 -65.84 47.61
CA ALA A 3 -15.70 -65.34 48.98
C ALA A 3 -14.87 -64.02 48.88
N SER A 4 -15.13 -62.96 49.65
CA SER A 4 -14.61 -62.65 50.99
C SER A 4 -13.06 -62.57 51.12
N GLY A 5 -12.55 -61.39 51.51
CA GLY A 5 -11.13 -61.21 51.88
C GLY A 5 -10.84 -59.89 52.61
N LYS A 6 -11.06 -59.89 53.94
CA LYS A 6 -10.36 -59.19 55.06
C LYS A 6 -9.68 -57.83 54.78
N ARG A 7 -10.22 -56.70 55.26
CA ARG A 7 -10.00 -56.06 56.60
C ARG A 7 -8.55 -56.08 57.11
N ASN A 8 -7.93 -54.89 57.19
CA ASN A 8 -7.06 -54.53 58.30
C ASN A 8 -7.43 -53.14 58.84
N ARG A 9 -7.60 -53.11 60.17
CA ARG A 9 -7.93 -51.95 61.01
C ARG A 9 -6.62 -51.27 61.42
N PHE A 10 -6.58 -49.94 61.44
CA PHE A 10 -5.66 -49.19 62.30
C PHE A 10 -6.44 -48.11 63.04
N TRP A 11 -6.33 -48.14 64.37
CA TRP A 11 -6.90 -47.21 65.35
C TRP A 11 -6.02 -45.94 65.42
N LEU A 12 -6.59 -44.73 65.29
CA LEU A 12 -7.01 -43.79 66.34
C LEU A 12 -5.88 -43.20 67.22
N THR A 13 -5.65 -41.88 67.09
CA THR A 13 -5.45 -40.89 68.17
C THR A 13 -5.67 -39.49 67.56
N SER A 14 -6.77 -38.77 67.85
CA SER A 14 -7.04 -37.90 69.01
C SER A 14 -6.46 -36.48 68.88
N GLY A 15 -7.36 -35.48 68.99
CA GLY A 15 -7.12 -34.03 69.14
C GLY A 15 -7.28 -33.27 67.82
N VAL A 16 -8.08 -32.21 67.66
CA VAL A 16 -8.54 -31.18 68.59
C VAL A 16 -9.93 -30.65 68.17
N VAL A 17 -10.65 -30.19 69.19
CA VAL A 17 -12.00 -29.65 69.25
C VAL A 17 -12.09 -28.21 68.69
N CYS A 18 -13.23 -27.93 68.05
CA CYS A 18 -13.92 -26.65 67.78
C CYS A 18 -13.16 -25.43 67.20
N LEU A 19 -13.71 -24.86 66.12
CA LEU A 19 -14.59 -23.69 66.24
C LEU A 19 -15.32 -23.44 64.91
N PHE A 20 -16.64 -23.22 64.97
CA PHE A 20 -17.41 -22.52 63.94
C PHE A 20 -16.79 -21.14 63.71
N LEU A 21 -16.70 -20.67 62.46
CA LEU A 21 -16.89 -19.25 62.13
C LEU A 21 -17.05 -19.04 60.62
N ALA A 22 -18.18 -18.41 60.29
CA ALA A 22 -18.40 -17.50 59.19
C ALA A 22 -18.15 -18.00 57.76
N THR A 23 -19.27 -18.30 57.10
CA THR A 23 -19.49 -17.96 55.69
C THR A 23 -19.07 -16.50 55.43
N THR A 24 -17.88 -16.28 54.88
CA THR A 24 -17.63 -15.10 54.05
C THR A 24 -17.65 -15.54 52.61
N VAL A 25 -18.76 -15.19 51.97
CA VAL A 25 -18.91 -15.07 50.53
C VAL A 25 -17.82 -14.10 50.06
N VAL A 26 -16.64 -14.61 49.66
CA VAL A 26 -15.69 -13.87 48.83
C VAL A 26 -16.22 -13.92 47.40
N VAL A 27 -17.32 -13.20 47.15
CA VAL A 27 -17.85 -12.91 45.80
C VAL A 27 -17.58 -11.44 45.42
N GLY A 28 -16.78 -10.72 46.22
CA GLY A 28 -16.50 -9.30 46.03
C GLY A 28 -15.33 -8.97 45.09
N THR A 29 -14.33 -9.84 44.92
CA THR A 29 -13.08 -9.47 44.22
C THR A 29 -12.98 -9.93 42.77
N THR A 30 -13.71 -10.98 42.38
CA THR A 30 -13.71 -11.47 40.98
C THR A 30 -14.67 -10.68 40.09
N ALA A 31 -15.83 -10.27 40.61
CA ALA A 31 -16.81 -9.49 39.85
C ALA A 31 -16.36 -8.04 39.59
N PHE A 32 -15.66 -7.42 40.54
CA PHE A 32 -15.13 -6.06 40.37
C PHE A 32 -13.97 -6.02 39.37
N SER A 33 -13.06 -7.00 39.42
CA SER A 33 -11.95 -7.11 38.46
C SER A 33 -12.42 -7.42 37.04
N ALA A 34 -13.48 -8.24 36.88
CA ALA A 34 -14.08 -8.49 35.57
C ALA A 34 -14.76 -7.24 34.99
N HIS A 35 -15.44 -6.43 35.82
CA HIS A 35 -16.13 -5.23 35.37
C HIS A 35 -15.17 -4.09 34.99
N THR A 36 -14.09 -3.88 35.75
CA THR A 36 -13.08 -2.87 35.42
C THR A 36 -12.27 -3.25 34.16
N GLN A 37 -12.00 -4.54 33.98
CA GLN A 37 -11.33 -5.05 32.77
C GLN A 37 -12.20 -4.88 31.52
N ASP A 38 -13.53 -5.07 31.63
CA ASP A 38 -14.46 -4.82 30.54
C ASP A 38 -14.53 -3.32 30.18
N LYS A 39 -14.57 -2.43 31.17
CA LYS A 39 -14.58 -0.98 30.94
C LYS A 39 -13.30 -0.48 30.25
N ALA A 40 -12.12 -0.89 30.73
CA ALA A 40 -10.85 -0.52 30.10
C ALA A 40 -10.73 -1.06 28.67
N SER A 41 -11.23 -2.28 28.42
CA SER A 41 -11.28 -2.84 27.06
C SER A 41 -12.22 -2.06 26.13
N GLN A 42 -13.37 -1.62 26.63
CA GLN A 42 -14.33 -0.81 25.87
C GLN A 42 -13.77 0.57 25.53
N GLU A 43 -13.12 1.24 26.48
CA GLU A 43 -12.44 2.52 26.27
C GLU A 43 -11.32 2.39 25.22
N ALA A 44 -10.50 1.35 25.31
CA ALA A 44 -9.45 1.07 24.34
C ALA A 44 -10.01 0.84 22.92
N LYS A 45 -11.09 0.05 22.79
CA LYS A 45 -11.76 -0.19 21.50
C LYS A 45 -12.37 1.08 20.90
N ALA A 46 -12.98 1.91 21.73
CA ALA A 46 -13.52 3.20 21.31
C ALA A 46 -12.41 4.13 20.81
N LYS A 47 -11.26 4.16 21.50
CA LYS A 47 -10.07 4.92 21.10
C LYS A 47 -9.53 4.41 19.77
N LEU A 48 -9.31 3.10 19.61
CA LEU A 48 -8.87 2.49 18.35
C LEU A 48 -9.79 2.88 17.18
N THR A 49 -11.11 2.79 17.39
CA THR A 49 -12.11 3.15 16.38
C THR A 49 -12.02 4.63 16.02
N LYS A 50 -11.81 5.52 17.00
CA LYS A 50 -11.66 6.96 16.76
C LYS A 50 -10.39 7.27 15.98
N VAL A 51 -9.24 6.70 16.37
CA VAL A 51 -7.95 6.86 15.67
C VAL A 51 -8.07 6.35 14.22
N ALA A 52 -8.66 5.17 14.01
CA ALA A 52 -8.88 4.62 12.67
C ALA A 52 -9.80 5.49 11.81
N ASN A 53 -10.82 6.13 12.41
CA ASN A 53 -11.70 7.06 11.69
C ASN A 53 -11.00 8.37 11.33
N LEU A 54 -10.12 8.90 12.20
CA LEU A 54 -9.31 10.08 11.93
C LEU A 54 -8.34 9.82 10.77
N LEU A 55 -7.68 8.66 10.78
CA LEU A 55 -6.84 8.19 9.68
C LEU A 55 -7.63 8.19 8.35
N LYS A 56 -8.79 7.52 8.30
CA LYS A 56 -9.63 7.44 7.09
C LYS A 56 -10.11 8.79 6.55
N ARG A 57 -10.18 9.82 7.41
CA ARG A 57 -10.57 11.18 7.02
C ARG A 57 -9.38 12.04 6.59
N GLY A 58 -8.16 11.50 6.64
CA GLY A 58 -6.95 12.26 6.37
C GLY A 58 -6.55 13.22 7.50
N ALA A 59 -7.16 13.12 8.69
CA ALA A 59 -6.87 13.97 9.84
C ALA A 59 -5.67 13.42 10.63
N TYR A 60 -4.51 13.32 9.98
CA TYR A 60 -3.37 12.56 10.50
C TYR A 60 -2.73 13.17 11.75
N GLN A 61 -2.75 14.50 11.88
CA GLN A 61 -2.27 15.16 13.10
C GLN A 61 -3.16 14.82 14.30
N GLU A 62 -4.49 15.00 14.17
CA GLU A 62 -5.45 14.61 15.20
C GLU A 62 -5.38 13.11 15.51
N CYS A 63 -5.18 12.27 14.48
CA CYS A 63 -4.99 10.83 14.63
C CYS A 63 -3.78 10.52 15.52
N GLN A 64 -2.65 11.20 15.28
CA GLN A 64 -1.44 11.02 16.07
C GLN A 64 -1.64 11.46 17.52
N GLU A 65 -2.21 12.64 17.74
CA GLU A 65 -2.49 13.18 19.07
C GLU A 65 -3.42 12.22 19.86
N GLU A 66 -4.48 11.75 19.22
CA GLU A 66 -5.42 10.81 19.82
C GLU A 66 -4.75 9.48 20.20
N ALA A 67 -3.83 8.97 19.37
CA ALA A 67 -3.12 7.72 19.65
C ALA A 67 -2.17 7.83 20.86
N GLN A 68 -1.59 9.01 21.11
CA GLN A 68 -0.63 9.24 22.19
C GLN A 68 -1.27 9.32 23.59
N GLU A 69 -2.56 9.63 23.67
CA GLU A 69 -3.26 9.78 24.96
C GLU A 69 -3.60 8.45 25.66
N LEU A 70 -3.38 7.31 24.99
CA LEU A 70 -3.75 6.02 25.55
C LEU A 70 -2.74 5.56 26.62
N ARG A 71 -3.26 5.00 27.71
CA ARG A 71 -2.44 4.43 28.78
C ARG A 71 -1.72 3.17 28.34
N GLU A 72 -0.49 3.00 28.83
CA GLU A 72 0.37 1.84 28.55
C GLU A 72 -0.22 0.50 29.02
N ASP A 73 -1.06 0.52 30.05
CA ASP A 73 -1.72 -0.69 30.58
C ASP A 73 -2.96 -1.14 29.78
N SER A 74 -3.28 -0.42 28.69
CA SER A 74 -4.37 -0.79 27.79
C SER A 74 -4.04 -2.07 27.02
N PRO A 75 -4.98 -3.02 26.89
CA PRO A 75 -4.76 -4.23 26.11
C PRO A 75 -4.58 -3.98 24.60
N LEU A 76 -4.89 -2.77 24.11
CA LEU A 76 -4.71 -2.35 22.71
C LEU A 76 -3.62 -1.29 22.55
N PHE A 77 -2.74 -1.13 23.55
CA PHE A 77 -1.72 -0.08 23.52
C PHE A 77 -0.81 -0.19 22.30
N GLU A 78 -0.25 -1.37 22.05
CA GLU A 78 0.65 -1.60 20.91
C GLU A 78 -0.02 -1.32 19.56
N ASP A 79 -1.25 -1.80 19.37
CA ASP A 79 -2.02 -1.58 18.13
C ASP A 79 -2.27 -0.09 17.87
N ILE A 80 -2.67 0.65 18.92
CA ILE A 80 -2.94 2.09 18.80
C ILE A 80 -1.64 2.88 18.60
N GLN A 81 -0.54 2.50 19.25
CA GLN A 81 0.76 3.14 19.02
C GLN A 81 1.28 2.89 17.59
N LYS A 82 1.11 1.68 17.06
CA LYS A 82 1.44 1.37 15.66
C LYS A 82 0.64 2.26 14.71
N LEU A 83 -0.66 2.40 14.95
CA LEU A 83 -1.52 3.26 14.15
C LEU A 83 -1.16 4.75 14.28
N GLY A 84 -0.79 5.19 15.48
CA GLY A 84 -0.28 6.54 15.74
C GLY A 84 1.02 6.83 14.98
N TYR A 85 1.94 5.86 14.92
CA TYR A 85 3.15 5.95 14.11
C TYR A 85 2.83 6.08 12.61
N ASP A 86 1.89 5.28 12.10
CA ASP A 86 1.48 5.36 10.70
C ASP A 86 0.87 6.74 10.38
N CYS A 87 0.02 7.28 11.27
CA CYS A 87 -0.51 8.64 11.16
C CYS A 87 0.59 9.71 11.18
N GLN A 88 1.61 9.55 12.03
CA GLN A 88 2.76 10.44 12.05
C GLN A 88 3.51 10.40 10.71
N GLN A 89 3.75 9.22 10.12
CA GLN A 89 4.42 9.12 8.82
C GLN A 89 3.59 9.76 7.69
N LEU A 90 2.27 9.58 7.69
CA LEU A 90 1.37 10.21 6.72
C LEU A 90 1.37 11.74 6.83
N SER A 91 1.30 12.27 8.05
CA SER A 91 1.38 13.71 8.33
C SER A 91 2.72 14.29 7.87
N PHE A 92 3.83 13.64 8.23
CA PHE A 92 5.16 14.08 7.83
C PHE A 92 5.34 14.04 6.30
N ALA A 93 4.86 12.98 5.65
CA ALA A 93 4.90 12.87 4.20
C ALA A 93 4.07 13.97 3.51
N GLN A 94 2.91 14.34 4.06
CA GLN A 94 2.12 15.46 3.52
C GLN A 94 2.87 16.78 3.61
N GLN A 95 3.56 17.04 4.72
CA GLN A 95 4.38 18.24 4.87
C GLN A 95 5.51 18.29 3.83
N LEU A 96 6.24 17.18 3.66
CA LEU A 96 7.28 17.08 2.63
C LEU A 96 6.71 17.32 1.23
N ALA A 97 5.55 16.75 0.92
CA ALA A 97 4.89 16.94 -0.36
C ALA A 97 4.42 18.39 -0.58
N SER A 98 3.93 19.09 0.45
CA SER A 98 3.57 20.52 0.33
C SER A 98 4.78 21.41 0.07
N ASP A 99 5.96 20.99 0.51
CA ASP A 99 7.23 21.66 0.25
C ASP A 99 7.86 21.26 -1.09
N GLY A 100 7.14 20.48 -1.91
CA GLY A 100 7.61 19.98 -3.21
C GLY A 100 8.62 18.83 -3.12
N GLN A 101 8.88 18.30 -1.92
CA GLN A 101 9.84 17.22 -1.65
C GLN A 101 9.19 15.84 -1.85
N PHE A 102 8.59 15.61 -3.01
CA PHE A 102 7.80 14.41 -3.29
C PHE A 102 8.60 13.10 -3.15
N LYS A 103 9.87 13.10 -3.54
CA LYS A 103 10.77 11.95 -3.31
C LYS A 103 10.86 11.57 -1.83
N ASP A 104 11.11 12.56 -0.97
CA ASP A 104 11.26 12.32 0.46
C ASP A 104 9.91 11.98 1.10
N ALA A 105 8.82 12.55 0.59
CA ALA A 105 7.46 12.21 0.98
C ALA A 105 7.13 10.73 0.69
N ILE A 106 7.42 10.25 -0.52
CA ILE A 106 7.26 8.83 -0.90
C ILE A 106 8.10 7.94 0.03
N LYS A 107 9.36 8.32 0.27
CA LYS A 107 10.26 7.58 1.17
C LYS A 107 9.75 7.52 2.61
N ALA A 108 9.09 8.57 3.09
CA ALA A 108 8.47 8.56 4.42
C ALA A 108 7.31 7.57 4.48
N LEU A 109 6.47 7.51 3.44
CA LEU A 109 5.35 6.56 3.36
C LEU A 109 5.79 5.10 3.31
N MET A 110 6.96 4.81 2.75
CA MET A 110 7.53 3.45 2.75
C MET A 110 7.86 2.89 4.14
N ARG A 111 7.79 3.71 5.21
CA ARG A 111 7.96 3.25 6.59
C ARG A 111 6.68 2.69 7.20
N ILE A 112 5.53 2.92 6.57
CA ILE A 112 4.25 2.37 6.98
C ILE A 112 4.26 0.88 6.65
N ASN A 113 3.81 0.06 7.60
CA ASN A 113 3.66 -1.36 7.35
C ASN A 113 2.53 -1.57 6.31
N PHE A 114 2.82 -2.30 5.23
CA PHE A 114 1.86 -2.50 4.14
C PHE A 114 0.65 -3.37 4.49
N ASP A 115 0.68 -4.09 5.62
CA ASP A 115 -0.50 -4.77 6.20
C ASP A 115 -1.35 -3.84 7.09
N SER A 116 -0.93 -2.59 7.29
CA SER A 116 -1.66 -1.61 8.08
C SER A 116 -2.89 -1.08 7.34
N ILE A 117 -3.91 -0.67 8.09
CA ILE A 117 -5.04 0.09 7.55
C ILE A 117 -4.62 1.44 6.93
N ALA A 118 -3.43 1.94 7.27
CA ALA A 118 -2.85 3.15 6.68
C ALA A 118 -2.19 2.91 5.31
N ALA A 119 -1.95 1.66 4.93
CA ALA A 119 -1.26 1.33 3.68
C ALA A 119 -2.01 1.85 2.46
N SER A 120 -3.33 1.71 2.41
CA SER A 120 -4.16 2.21 1.31
C SER A 120 -3.97 3.72 1.06
N ASP A 121 -3.96 4.52 2.13
CA ASP A 121 -3.74 5.97 2.05
C ASP A 121 -2.32 6.30 1.57
N ALA A 122 -1.33 5.57 2.09
CA ALA A 122 0.06 5.71 1.67
C ALA A 122 0.20 5.41 0.18
N TRP A 123 -0.40 4.32 -0.29
CA TRP A 123 -0.42 3.93 -1.68
C TRP A 123 -1.06 4.97 -2.58
N HIS A 124 -2.23 5.51 -2.21
CA HIS A 124 -2.89 6.58 -2.97
C HIS A 124 -1.99 7.82 -3.10
N LYS A 125 -1.31 8.22 -2.02
CA LYS A 125 -0.38 9.35 -2.04
C LYS A 125 0.85 9.07 -2.89
N ILE A 126 1.43 7.87 -2.83
CA ILE A 126 2.55 7.48 -3.69
C ILE A 126 2.13 7.52 -5.15
N ALA A 127 0.97 6.93 -5.50
CA ALA A 127 0.42 6.97 -6.85
C ALA A 127 0.17 8.42 -7.32
N GLN A 128 -0.30 9.29 -6.43
CA GLN A 128 -0.53 10.69 -6.68
C GLN A 128 0.75 11.47 -6.95
N TRP A 129 1.73 11.37 -6.05
CA TRP A 129 2.96 12.14 -6.08
C TRP A 129 3.95 11.65 -7.14
N SER A 130 3.85 10.38 -7.52
CA SER A 130 4.58 9.78 -8.64
C SER A 130 3.89 9.96 -10.00
N ASN A 131 2.82 10.75 -10.08
CA ASN A 131 2.19 10.97 -11.38
C ASN A 131 3.15 11.67 -12.34
N VAL A 132 3.23 11.15 -13.56
CA VAL A 132 4.02 11.69 -14.65
C VAL A 132 3.08 11.79 -15.83
N SER A 133 2.95 13.00 -16.37
CA SER A 133 2.12 13.23 -17.54
C SER A 133 2.91 12.93 -18.80
N LEU A 134 2.23 12.42 -19.82
CA LEU A 134 2.82 12.41 -21.17
C LEU A 134 3.04 13.86 -21.64
N GLY A 135 4.12 14.07 -22.39
CA GLY A 135 4.63 15.40 -22.77
C GLY A 135 5.34 16.15 -21.65
N GLU A 136 5.40 15.61 -20.42
CA GLU A 136 6.10 16.29 -19.32
C GLU A 136 7.61 16.36 -19.59
N PRO A 137 8.26 17.52 -19.39
CA PRO A 137 9.71 17.60 -19.53
C PRO A 137 10.42 16.72 -18.51
N THR A 138 11.35 15.89 -18.97
CA THR A 138 12.13 14.96 -18.10
C THR A 138 12.75 15.66 -16.90
N LYS A 139 13.18 16.92 -17.07
CA LYS A 139 13.78 17.71 -15.98
C LYS A 139 12.80 17.91 -14.83
N GLU A 140 11.52 18.14 -15.10
CA GLU A 140 10.50 18.33 -14.07
C GLU A 140 10.20 17.02 -13.33
N VAL A 141 10.16 15.90 -14.06
CA VAL A 141 10.08 14.56 -13.45
C VAL A 141 11.26 14.30 -12.52
N ILE A 142 12.49 14.60 -12.96
CA ILE A 142 13.70 14.42 -12.13
C ILE A 142 13.71 15.38 -10.94
N ASN A 143 13.26 16.61 -11.09
CA ASN A 143 13.15 17.55 -9.97
C ASN A 143 12.18 17.02 -8.91
N ARG A 144 11.06 16.41 -9.35
CA ARG A 144 10.01 15.89 -8.47
C ARG A 144 10.38 14.56 -7.80
N LEU A 145 10.85 13.58 -8.57
CA LEU A 145 11.10 12.21 -8.11
C LEU A 145 12.57 11.94 -7.77
N GLY A 146 13.46 12.86 -8.13
CA GLY A 146 14.90 12.70 -8.05
C GLY A 146 15.48 11.92 -9.23
N LYS A 147 16.72 11.46 -9.04
CA LYS A 147 17.40 10.62 -10.04
C LYS A 147 16.74 9.24 -10.12
N PRO A 148 16.57 8.67 -11.32
CA PRO A 148 16.04 7.32 -11.48
C PRO A 148 16.96 6.29 -10.82
N THR A 149 16.38 5.19 -10.36
CA THR A 149 17.11 4.05 -9.76
C THR A 149 17.81 3.22 -10.84
N GLY A 150 17.32 3.25 -12.08
CA GLY A 150 17.93 2.61 -13.23
C GLY A 150 17.77 3.41 -14.52
N MET A 151 18.66 3.18 -15.48
CA MET A 151 18.52 3.68 -16.84
C MET A 151 18.83 2.56 -17.83
N GLU A 152 17.96 2.40 -18.80
CA GLU A 152 18.17 1.50 -19.93
C GLU A 152 18.19 2.34 -21.22
N ARG A 153 19.19 2.11 -22.07
CA ARG A 153 19.16 2.58 -23.45
C ARG A 153 18.63 1.42 -24.28
N ASN A 154 17.54 1.61 -25.01
CA ASN A 154 17.07 0.60 -25.97
C ASN A 154 17.38 1.03 -27.40
N PRO A 155 18.57 0.72 -27.94
CA PRO A 155 18.90 1.01 -29.33
C PRO A 155 18.50 -0.10 -30.33
N SER A 156 17.99 -1.27 -29.93
CA SER A 156 18.08 -2.48 -30.77
C SER A 156 16.79 -3.12 -31.30
N ASP A 157 15.62 -2.86 -30.70
CA ASP A 157 14.39 -3.57 -31.13
C ASP A 157 13.59 -2.82 -32.21
N TRP A 158 13.50 -1.49 -32.11
CA TRP A 158 12.72 -0.70 -33.05
C TRP A 158 13.35 -0.61 -34.44
N THR A 159 14.69 -0.60 -34.54
CA THR A 159 15.39 -0.53 -35.83
C THR A 159 15.03 -1.70 -36.75
N LYS A 160 14.84 -2.90 -36.19
CA LYS A 160 14.43 -4.08 -36.97
C LYS A 160 12.99 -3.99 -37.45
N ILE A 161 12.09 -3.47 -36.60
CA ILE A 161 10.68 -3.28 -36.93
C ILE A 161 10.54 -2.24 -38.04
N TRP A 162 11.19 -1.08 -37.93
CA TRP A 162 11.11 -0.03 -38.96
C TRP A 162 11.81 -0.39 -40.27
N GLN A 163 12.93 -1.11 -40.22
CA GLN A 163 13.56 -1.68 -41.42
C GLN A 163 12.65 -2.70 -42.12
N SER A 164 11.89 -3.49 -41.36
CA SER A 164 10.90 -4.43 -41.94
C SER A 164 9.71 -3.72 -42.60
N LEU A 165 9.45 -2.45 -42.23
CA LEU A 165 8.44 -1.59 -42.82
C LEU A 165 8.98 -0.69 -43.96
N GLY A 166 10.26 -0.83 -44.33
CA GLY A 166 10.88 -0.06 -45.41
C GLY A 166 11.14 1.42 -45.08
N VAL A 167 11.11 1.79 -43.79
CA VAL A 167 11.37 3.16 -43.33
C VAL A 167 12.86 3.30 -43.01
N ASP A 168 13.55 4.19 -43.71
CA ASP A 168 14.94 4.56 -43.42
C ASP A 168 14.97 5.55 -42.24
N VAL A 169 15.07 5.01 -41.03
CA VAL A 169 15.22 5.78 -39.79
C VAL A 169 16.67 5.78 -39.36
N ASP A 170 17.25 6.98 -39.24
CA ASP A 170 18.53 7.19 -38.56
C ASP A 170 18.40 6.80 -37.07
N PRO A 171 19.00 5.67 -36.62
CA PRO A 171 18.85 5.18 -35.25
C PRO A 171 19.44 6.15 -34.21
N SER A 172 20.33 7.06 -34.64
CA SER A 172 20.94 8.06 -33.76
C SER A 172 19.98 9.19 -33.38
N ARG A 173 18.86 9.36 -34.11
CA ARG A 173 17.82 10.36 -33.83
C ARG A 173 16.76 9.90 -32.83
N TRP A 174 16.65 8.60 -32.57
CA TRP A 174 15.56 8.00 -31.80
C TRP A 174 16.10 7.07 -30.70
N ILE A 175 17.05 7.56 -29.90
CA ILE A 175 17.51 6.82 -28.71
C ILE A 175 16.44 6.96 -27.63
N THR A 176 15.43 6.10 -27.63
CA THR A 176 14.49 6.05 -26.50
C THR A 176 15.27 5.66 -25.24
N ARG A 177 15.23 6.52 -24.23
CA ARG A 177 15.81 6.23 -22.92
C ARG A 177 14.68 5.82 -21.99
N LYS A 178 14.83 4.66 -21.36
CA LYS A 178 13.92 4.22 -20.30
C LYS A 178 14.54 4.59 -18.96
N GLN A 179 13.83 5.42 -18.20
CA GLN A 179 14.18 5.73 -16.81
C GLN A 179 13.33 4.86 -15.90
N ILE A 180 13.96 4.23 -14.92
CA ILE A 180 13.30 3.32 -13.98
C ILE A 180 13.33 3.97 -12.60
N TYR A 181 12.16 4.03 -11.96
CA TYR A 181 11.96 4.53 -10.61
C TYR A 181 11.31 3.41 -9.79
N GLU A 182 12.09 2.78 -8.91
CA GLU A 182 11.57 1.85 -7.91
C GLU A 182 10.95 2.69 -6.77
N LEU A 183 9.65 2.93 -6.87
CA LEU A 183 8.91 3.82 -5.96
C LEU A 183 8.64 3.12 -4.62
N VAL A 184 8.29 1.84 -4.68
CA VAL A 184 8.27 0.92 -3.54
C VAL A 184 8.91 -0.39 -3.96
N PRO A 185 10.01 -0.83 -3.31
CA PRO A 185 10.75 -2.01 -3.72
C PRO A 185 9.89 -3.25 -3.85
N GLY A 186 9.96 -3.89 -5.03
CA GLY A 186 9.20 -5.10 -5.37
C GLY A 186 7.69 -4.90 -5.58
N GLU A 187 7.14 -3.73 -5.26
CA GLU A 187 5.68 -3.49 -5.27
C GLU A 187 5.26 -2.51 -6.37
N ILE A 188 5.95 -1.38 -6.50
CA ILE A 188 5.62 -0.33 -7.46
C ILE A 188 6.88 0.17 -8.15
N THR A 189 6.94 -0.06 -9.46
CA THR A 189 7.96 0.50 -10.34
C THR A 189 7.31 1.39 -11.39
N LEU A 190 7.89 2.56 -11.59
CA LEU A 190 7.54 3.49 -12.66
C LEU A 190 8.65 3.44 -13.70
N GLU A 191 8.34 2.98 -14.91
CA GLU A 191 9.22 3.12 -16.06
C GLU A 191 8.71 4.24 -16.97
N ILE A 192 9.62 5.11 -17.40
CA ILE A 192 9.30 6.27 -18.24
C ILE A 192 10.14 6.17 -19.50
N LEU A 193 9.46 6.12 -20.65
CA LEU A 193 10.11 6.13 -21.95
C LEU A 193 10.14 7.57 -22.46
N LEU A 194 11.35 8.03 -22.75
CA LEU A 194 11.64 9.38 -23.17
C LEU A 194 12.02 9.40 -24.64
N ASP A 195 11.43 10.34 -25.40
CA ASP A 195 12.00 10.68 -26.69
C ASP A 195 13.29 11.48 -26.46
N CYS A 196 14.39 11.05 -27.07
CA CYS A 196 15.61 11.85 -27.12
C CYS A 196 15.72 12.51 -28.49
N PRO A 197 15.22 13.74 -28.67
CA PRO A 197 15.51 14.50 -29.88
C PRO A 197 16.90 15.14 -29.75
N VAL A 198 17.97 14.34 -29.61
CA VAL A 198 19.41 14.70 -29.70
C VAL A 198 19.91 15.95 -28.90
N LEU A 199 19.06 16.68 -28.18
CA LEU A 199 19.34 18.02 -27.63
C LEU A 199 18.64 18.26 -26.28
N GLY A 200 18.67 17.26 -25.40
CA GLY A 200 18.51 17.48 -23.94
C GLY A 200 17.13 17.92 -23.44
N LYS A 201 16.10 17.96 -24.29
CA LYS A 201 14.71 18.31 -23.93
C LYS A 201 13.77 17.10 -24.09
N GLY A 202 14.15 15.96 -23.52
CA GLY A 202 13.33 14.76 -23.64
C GLY A 202 11.97 14.95 -22.97
N GLU A 203 10.92 14.58 -23.68
CA GLU A 203 9.54 14.57 -23.20
C GLU A 203 9.11 13.12 -22.98
N VAL A 204 8.20 12.93 -22.02
CA VAL A 204 7.67 11.61 -21.70
C VAL A 204 6.69 11.18 -22.79
N HIS A 205 6.99 10.10 -23.51
CA HIS A 205 6.10 9.58 -24.56
C HIS A 205 5.30 8.37 -24.13
N GLN A 206 5.83 7.61 -23.17
CA GLN A 206 5.13 6.49 -22.58
C GLN A 206 5.49 6.38 -21.11
N THR A 207 4.48 6.02 -20.33
CA THR A 207 4.59 5.78 -18.90
C THR A 207 4.07 4.39 -18.59
N ASP A 208 4.89 3.58 -17.94
CA ASP A 208 4.56 2.24 -17.51
C ASP A 208 4.58 2.19 -15.98
N PHE A 209 3.47 1.79 -15.38
CA PHE A 209 3.41 1.44 -13.97
C PHE A 209 3.38 -0.07 -13.83
N ILE A 210 4.43 -0.63 -13.24
CA ILE A 210 4.54 -2.05 -12.93
C ILE A 210 4.20 -2.22 -11.46
N LEU A 211 3.15 -2.98 -11.19
CA LEU A 211 2.52 -3.13 -9.88
C LEU A 211 2.52 -4.61 -9.50
N ALA A 212 2.96 -4.95 -8.30
CA ALA A 212 2.82 -6.31 -7.78
C ALA A 212 1.34 -6.66 -7.56
N GLN A 213 1.01 -7.95 -7.59
CA GLN A 213 -0.35 -8.44 -7.36
C GLN A 213 -0.90 -8.11 -5.95
N SER A 214 -0.01 -7.86 -4.99
CA SER A 214 -0.31 -7.40 -3.63
C SER A 214 -0.90 -6.00 -3.57
N VAL A 215 -0.68 -5.19 -4.61
CA VAL A 215 -1.26 -3.85 -4.70
C VAL A 215 -2.76 -3.95 -4.94
N ASP A 216 -3.55 -3.20 -4.18
CA ASP A 216 -5.01 -3.25 -4.26
C ASP A 216 -5.53 -2.81 -5.65
N LEU A 217 -6.51 -3.54 -6.18
CA LEU A 217 -7.15 -3.23 -7.47
C LEU A 217 -7.66 -1.79 -7.54
N SER A 218 -8.25 -1.28 -6.45
CA SER A 218 -8.76 0.08 -6.38
C SER A 218 -7.66 1.14 -6.57
N LEU A 219 -6.43 0.86 -6.10
CA LEU A 219 -5.28 1.71 -6.36
C LEU A 219 -4.88 1.66 -7.84
N MET A 220 -4.86 0.47 -8.44
CA MET A 220 -4.51 0.32 -9.85
C MET A 220 -5.49 1.10 -10.74
N GLU A 221 -6.79 1.01 -10.45
CA GLU A 221 -7.85 1.80 -11.08
C GLU A 221 -7.64 3.30 -10.90
N ALA A 222 -7.38 3.74 -9.66
CA ALA A 222 -7.12 5.14 -9.37
C ALA A 222 -5.89 5.64 -10.14
N LYS A 223 -4.81 4.84 -10.19
CA LYS A 223 -3.60 5.19 -10.91
C LYS A 223 -3.87 5.35 -12.40
N LEU A 224 -4.58 4.40 -13.00
CA LEU A 224 -4.94 4.47 -14.41
C LEU A 224 -5.84 5.67 -14.71
N SER A 225 -6.81 5.95 -13.84
CA SER A 225 -7.65 7.14 -13.89
C SER A 225 -6.84 8.42 -13.92
N TRP A 226 -5.82 8.53 -13.06
CA TRP A 226 -5.00 9.73 -12.99
C TRP A 226 -4.16 9.95 -14.25
N ILE A 227 -3.57 8.89 -14.78
CA ILE A 227 -2.79 8.95 -16.03
C ILE A 227 -3.69 9.35 -17.20
N LEU A 228 -4.92 8.86 -17.23
CA LEU A 228 -5.90 9.16 -18.27
C LEU A 228 -6.64 10.50 -18.03
N GLY A 229 -6.20 11.31 -17.06
CA GLY A 229 -6.73 12.65 -16.82
C GLY A 229 -8.09 12.69 -16.11
N GLY A 230 -8.51 11.60 -15.45
CA GLY A 230 -9.78 11.52 -14.71
C GLY A 230 -10.48 10.17 -14.85
N ASN A 231 -11.80 10.17 -14.77
CA ASN A 231 -12.58 8.93 -14.71
C ASN A 231 -12.30 7.99 -15.89
N ILE A 232 -11.94 6.74 -15.60
CA ILE A 232 -11.86 5.67 -16.60
C ILE A 232 -13.24 5.12 -16.97
N SER A 233 -13.40 4.69 -18.22
CA SER A 233 -14.65 4.05 -18.68
C SER A 233 -14.88 2.70 -17.99
N GLU A 234 -16.14 2.27 -17.95
CA GLU A 234 -16.50 0.96 -17.40
C GLU A 234 -15.78 -0.20 -18.10
N SER A 235 -15.54 -0.08 -19.42
CA SER A 235 -14.76 -1.06 -20.17
C SER A 235 -13.31 -1.16 -19.68
N ILE A 236 -12.68 -0.03 -19.34
CA ILE A 236 -11.30 -0.02 -18.83
C ILE A 236 -11.26 -0.59 -17.40
N LYS A 237 -12.25 -0.28 -16.55
CA LYS A 237 -12.42 -0.90 -15.23
C LYS A 237 -12.54 -2.42 -15.32
N HIS A 238 -13.44 -2.87 -16.19
CA HIS A 238 -13.61 -4.30 -16.40
C HIS A 238 -12.33 -4.96 -16.95
N GLY A 239 -11.61 -4.28 -17.85
CA GLY A 239 -10.33 -4.76 -18.35
C GLY A 239 -9.27 -4.94 -17.27
N ILE A 240 -9.18 -4.01 -16.32
CA ILE A 240 -8.24 -4.13 -15.20
C ILE A 240 -8.66 -5.23 -14.22
N GLU A 241 -9.96 -5.36 -13.91
CA GLU A 241 -10.51 -6.45 -13.11
C GLU A 241 -10.17 -7.82 -13.71
N GLN A 242 -10.36 -7.98 -15.03
CA GLN A 242 -10.06 -9.22 -15.74
C GLN A 242 -8.58 -9.59 -15.62
N VAL A 243 -7.68 -8.63 -15.84
CA VAL A 243 -6.24 -8.88 -15.71
C VAL A 243 -5.88 -9.19 -14.26
N TYR A 244 -6.38 -8.40 -13.31
CA TYR A 244 -6.16 -8.55 -11.88
C TYR A 244 -6.62 -9.91 -11.32
N HIS A 245 -7.77 -10.42 -11.79
CA HIS A 245 -8.32 -11.71 -11.37
C HIS A 245 -7.89 -12.89 -12.24
N HIS A 246 -6.85 -12.74 -13.07
CA HIS A 246 -6.34 -13.80 -13.96
C HIS A 246 -7.36 -14.35 -14.97
N GLN A 247 -8.37 -13.56 -15.30
CA GLN A 247 -9.37 -13.90 -16.33
C GLN A 247 -8.85 -13.58 -17.74
N ALA A 248 -7.89 -12.65 -17.83
CA ALA A 248 -7.13 -12.35 -19.03
C ALA A 248 -5.67 -12.06 -18.65
N ASN A 249 -4.73 -12.33 -19.56
CA ASN A 249 -3.33 -11.91 -19.37
C ASN A 249 -3.08 -10.50 -19.88
N ARG A 250 -3.97 -9.97 -20.73
CA ARG A 250 -3.79 -8.69 -21.41
C ARG A 250 -5.12 -8.09 -21.82
N TYR A 251 -5.25 -6.78 -21.63
CA TYR A 251 -6.36 -5.97 -22.09
C TYR A 251 -5.81 -4.69 -22.73
N GLY A 252 -6.12 -4.48 -24.01
CA GLY A 252 -5.77 -3.26 -24.74
C GLY A 252 -6.96 -2.31 -24.83
N PHE A 253 -6.72 -1.02 -24.70
CA PHE A 253 -7.75 0.02 -24.84
C PHE A 253 -7.20 1.25 -25.54
N ASN A 254 -8.11 2.03 -26.13
CA ASN A 254 -7.78 3.31 -26.72
C ASN A 254 -8.78 4.37 -26.23
N THR A 255 -8.28 5.55 -25.89
CA THR A 255 -9.08 6.76 -25.61
C THR A 255 -8.79 7.79 -26.70
N THR A 256 -9.52 8.90 -26.74
CA THR A 256 -9.28 9.97 -27.72
C THR A 256 -7.81 10.42 -27.77
N GLN A 257 -7.10 10.39 -26.64
CA GLN A 257 -5.74 10.92 -26.51
C GLN A 257 -4.67 9.81 -26.35
N PHE A 258 -5.05 8.62 -25.89
CA PHE A 258 -4.10 7.62 -25.45
C PHE A 258 -4.37 6.23 -26.03
N ASN A 259 -3.29 5.48 -26.23
CA ASN A 259 -3.33 4.03 -26.39
C ASN A 259 -2.76 3.40 -25.13
N GLY A 260 -3.44 2.39 -24.59
CA GLY A 260 -3.04 1.76 -23.34
C GLY A 260 -3.16 0.25 -23.37
N VAL A 261 -2.32 -0.39 -22.55
CA VAL A 261 -2.31 -1.84 -22.32
C VAL A 261 -2.22 -2.09 -20.82
N ILE A 262 -3.07 -2.99 -20.36
CA ILE A 262 -3.03 -3.60 -19.04
C ILE A 262 -2.59 -5.03 -19.27
N GLU A 263 -1.45 -5.44 -18.72
CA GLU A 263 -0.95 -6.79 -18.92
C GLU A 263 -0.36 -7.37 -17.65
N ARG A 264 -0.50 -8.67 -17.49
CA ARG A 264 0.16 -9.46 -16.46
C ARG A 264 1.36 -10.15 -17.07
N ASP A 265 2.52 -10.00 -16.46
CA ASP A 265 3.73 -10.69 -16.87
C ASP A 265 3.91 -12.06 -16.18
N ASP A 266 4.95 -12.79 -16.58
CA ASP A 266 5.28 -14.10 -16.05
C ASP A 266 5.73 -14.07 -14.57
N SER A 267 6.10 -12.89 -14.06
CA SER A 267 6.42 -12.65 -12.64
C SER A 267 5.19 -12.27 -11.82
N ASN A 268 4.00 -12.38 -12.40
CA ASN A 268 2.72 -12.02 -11.79
C ASN A 268 2.57 -10.53 -11.45
N GLN A 269 3.34 -9.66 -12.10
CA GLN A 269 3.21 -8.21 -11.98
C GLN A 269 2.24 -7.72 -13.04
N ILE A 270 1.49 -6.67 -12.71
CA ILE A 270 0.56 -6.00 -13.61
C ILE A 270 1.22 -4.72 -14.11
N ARG A 271 1.45 -4.66 -15.42
CA ARG A 271 1.92 -3.46 -16.13
C ARG A 271 0.73 -2.67 -16.66
N LEU A 272 0.69 -1.39 -16.33
CA LEU A 272 -0.16 -0.37 -16.93
C LEU A 272 0.71 0.48 -17.85
N ALA A 273 0.73 0.18 -19.15
CA ALA A 273 1.49 0.92 -20.14
C ALA A 273 0.57 1.90 -20.89
N ILE A 274 0.86 3.20 -20.82
CA ILE A 274 0.07 4.26 -21.47
C ILE A 274 1.00 5.12 -22.33
N ARG A 275 0.59 5.35 -23.58
CA ARG A 275 1.28 6.24 -24.53
C ARG A 275 0.29 7.15 -25.24
N GLU A 276 0.79 8.24 -25.80
CA GLU A 276 -0.02 9.10 -26.67
C GLU A 276 -0.48 8.33 -27.90
N ARG A 277 -1.68 8.65 -28.37
CA ARG A 277 -2.14 8.13 -29.65
C ARG A 277 -1.39 8.88 -30.76
N GLU A 278 -0.64 8.14 -31.57
CA GLU A 278 -0.16 8.65 -32.85
C GLU A 278 -1.37 9.00 -33.72
N ILE A 279 -1.51 10.28 -34.07
CA ILE A 279 -2.52 10.71 -35.04
C ILE A 279 -1.96 10.33 -36.42
N ASP A 280 -2.55 9.31 -37.04
CA ASP A 280 -2.32 9.01 -38.46
C ASP A 280 -2.77 10.25 -39.26
N ASN A 281 -1.81 11.05 -39.74
CA ASN A 281 -2.04 12.13 -40.70
C ASN A 281 -1.91 11.61 -42.14
#